data_AF-A0A846HLQ1-F1
#
_entry.id   AF-A0A846HLQ1-F1
#
_cell.length_a   1.000
_cell.length_b   1.000
_cell.length_c   1.000
_cell.angle_alpha   90.00
_cell.angle_beta   90.00
_cell.angle_gamma   90.00
#
_symmetry.space_group_name_H-M   'P 1'
#
loop_
_entity.id
_entity.type
_entity.pdbx_description
1 polymer ?
#
loop_
_entity_poly.entity_id
_entity_poly.type
_entity_poly.pdbx_seq_one_letter_code
_entity_poly.pdbx_strand_id
1 'polypeptide(L)'
;MSQWPITGEQPASAEPVSADGRLVSEAEYWQDWYNTGDLSYEWNNGRLEEKPVSDFETFQVYLWFLELLRHYLRLQPIGKLVALEMGFRLSLSSGTVIRKPDLAVVLDSNPVPLDLSDSSYHGIFDLCVEALSTEKPAYVHRDLVVKKAEYAAAGVPEYYVLHREQGNLAFYGRTRGSRVYSPLPIEDSGDERLVRSRILPGFQFRIGDLIRRPDLDAIRRDPVYSGFVLPEWTLAEQAQAQAKQAQAQAEQAQAQAEQARLKAEHERDQASQERDEASRKCDEALAEARREATARAALEAELASLRNSSS
;
A
#
# COMPACT_ATOMS: atom_id res chain seq x y z
N MET A 1 -1.80 -33.66 -34.60
CA MET A 1 -0.64 -33.93 -33.72
C MET A 1 0.58 -34.03 -34.61
N SER A 2 1.25 -32.90 -34.89
CA SER A 2 2.43 -32.88 -35.76
C SER A 2 3.68 -33.09 -34.90
N GLN A 3 4.31 -34.24 -35.06
CA GLN A 3 5.60 -34.57 -34.46
C GLN A 3 6.69 -33.74 -35.12
N TRP A 4 7.41 -32.95 -34.33
CA TRP A 4 8.65 -32.31 -34.75
C TRP A 4 9.78 -33.35 -34.69
N PRO A 5 10.67 -33.43 -35.70
CA PRO A 5 11.78 -34.36 -35.66
C PRO A 5 12.84 -33.85 -34.68
N ILE A 6 13.08 -34.60 -33.60
CA ILE A 6 14.26 -34.43 -32.75
C ILE A 6 15.39 -35.23 -33.40
N THR A 7 16.18 -34.59 -34.24
CA THR A 7 17.55 -35.05 -34.53
C THR A 7 18.46 -33.85 -34.78
N GLY A 8 19.30 -33.60 -33.79
CA GLY A 8 20.46 -32.75 -33.85
C GLY A 8 21.13 -32.84 -32.49
N GLU A 9 22.21 -33.61 -32.38
CA GLU A 9 23.13 -33.51 -31.25
C GLU A 9 23.52 -32.03 -31.12
N GLN A 10 23.01 -31.35 -30.10
CA GLN A 10 23.58 -30.08 -29.68
C GLN A 10 25.01 -30.40 -29.22
N PRO A 11 26.05 -29.77 -29.80
CA PRO A 11 27.36 -29.82 -29.17
C PRO A 11 27.18 -29.29 -27.74
N ALA A 12 27.71 -30.01 -26.76
CA ALA A 12 27.71 -29.57 -25.37
C ALA A 12 28.19 -28.12 -25.35
N SER A 13 27.28 -27.18 -25.07
CA SER A 13 27.60 -25.77 -24.97
C SER A 13 28.59 -25.65 -23.83
N ALA A 14 29.87 -25.45 -24.17
CA ALA A 14 30.87 -25.12 -23.17
C ALA A 14 30.35 -23.93 -22.37
N GLU A 15 30.42 -24.00 -21.03
CA GLU A 15 30.02 -22.88 -20.20
C GLU A 15 30.71 -21.60 -20.68
N PRO A 16 29.98 -20.47 -20.70
CA PRO A 16 30.56 -19.21 -21.15
C PRO A 16 31.77 -18.88 -20.26
N VAL A 17 32.94 -18.76 -20.88
CA VAL A 17 34.17 -18.40 -20.16
C VAL A 17 34.15 -16.91 -19.88
N SER A 18 34.35 -16.54 -18.61
CA SER A 18 34.41 -15.14 -18.19
C SER A 18 35.49 -14.35 -18.94
N ALA A 19 35.14 -13.15 -19.36
CA ALA A 19 36.01 -12.14 -19.96
C ALA A 19 36.41 -11.05 -18.94
N ASP A 20 36.24 -11.31 -17.64
CA ASP A 20 36.65 -10.38 -16.58
C ASP A 20 38.11 -9.94 -16.75
N GLY A 21 38.35 -8.64 -16.61
CA GLY A 21 39.66 -8.04 -16.79
C GLY A 21 40.11 -7.84 -18.23
N ARG A 22 39.37 -8.30 -19.24
CA ARG A 22 39.69 -8.06 -20.66
C ARG A 22 39.67 -6.56 -20.97
N LEU A 23 40.61 -6.12 -21.80
CA LEU A 23 40.67 -4.74 -22.27
C LEU A 23 39.86 -4.57 -23.56
N VAL A 24 38.89 -3.66 -23.55
CA VAL A 24 38.03 -3.33 -24.70
C VAL A 24 37.76 -1.83 -24.75
N SER A 25 37.61 -1.28 -25.95
CA SER A 25 37.23 0.13 -26.09
C SER A 25 35.79 0.39 -25.59
N GLU A 26 35.44 1.65 -25.29
CA GLU A 26 34.06 1.98 -24.90
C GLU A 26 33.06 1.63 -26.02
N ALA A 27 33.43 1.86 -27.29
CA ALA A 27 32.59 1.54 -28.44
C ALA A 27 32.37 0.02 -28.58
N GLU A 28 33.44 -0.77 -28.41
CA GLU A 28 33.36 -2.24 -28.40
C GLU A 28 32.48 -2.74 -27.25
N TYR A 29 32.57 -2.13 -26.06
CA TYR A 29 31.71 -2.49 -24.94
C TYR A 29 30.22 -2.32 -25.28
N TRP A 30 29.83 -1.15 -25.79
CA TRP A 30 28.43 -0.90 -26.13
C TRP A 30 27.92 -1.81 -27.24
N GLN A 31 28.75 -2.13 -28.22
CA GLN A 31 28.37 -2.93 -29.37
C GLN A 31 28.29 -4.42 -29.03
N ASP A 32 29.30 -4.94 -28.34
CA ASP A 32 29.57 -6.37 -28.29
C ASP A 32 29.48 -6.98 -26.87
N TRP A 33 29.30 -6.16 -25.82
CA TRP A 33 29.31 -6.62 -24.40
C TRP A 33 28.15 -6.13 -23.54
N TYR A 34 27.53 -5.00 -23.85
CA TYR A 34 26.54 -4.38 -22.97
C TYR A 34 25.26 -5.23 -22.79
N ASN A 35 24.79 -5.85 -23.88
CA ASN A 35 23.54 -6.62 -23.97
C ASN A 35 23.74 -8.04 -24.54
N THR A 36 24.94 -8.59 -24.44
CA THR A 36 25.35 -9.83 -25.13
C THR A 36 25.88 -10.87 -24.16
N GLY A 37 25.49 -12.12 -24.38
CA GLY A 37 25.98 -13.27 -23.61
C GLY A 37 25.21 -13.53 -22.32
N ASP A 38 25.54 -14.66 -21.70
CA ASP A 38 24.91 -15.12 -20.45
C ASP A 38 25.56 -14.50 -19.19
N LEU A 39 26.73 -13.86 -19.36
CA LEU A 39 27.45 -13.15 -18.29
C LEU A 39 27.31 -11.64 -18.48
N SER A 40 26.97 -10.94 -17.41
CA SER A 40 26.81 -9.48 -17.43
C SER A 40 28.12 -8.78 -17.05
N TYR A 41 28.50 -7.77 -17.83
CA TYR A 41 29.71 -6.98 -17.59
C TYR A 41 29.40 -5.51 -17.39
N GLU A 42 30.10 -4.90 -16.44
CA GLU A 42 30.32 -3.47 -16.35
C GLU A 42 31.64 -3.11 -17.04
N TRP A 43 31.83 -1.82 -17.34
CA TRP A 43 33.03 -1.35 -18.01
C TRP A 43 33.72 -0.26 -17.19
N ASN A 44 35.00 -0.42 -16.92
CA ASN A 44 35.78 0.51 -16.12
C ASN A 44 37.05 0.92 -16.89
N ASN A 45 37.01 2.11 -17.49
CA ASN A 45 38.15 2.74 -18.14
C ASN A 45 38.95 1.80 -19.06
N GLY A 46 38.23 1.08 -19.92
CA GLY A 46 38.80 0.15 -20.89
C GLY A 46 38.84 -1.30 -20.43
N ARG A 47 38.36 -1.64 -19.22
CA ARG A 47 38.38 -2.99 -18.67
C ARG A 47 36.97 -3.52 -18.43
N LEU A 48 36.70 -4.76 -18.83
CA LEU A 48 35.48 -5.47 -18.45
C LEU A 48 35.55 -5.92 -16.98
N GLU A 49 34.46 -5.73 -16.24
CA GLU A 49 34.28 -6.22 -14.88
C GLU A 49 33.02 -7.08 -14.84
N GLU A 50 33.17 -8.38 -14.55
CA GLU A 50 32.02 -9.28 -14.45
C GLU A 50 31.15 -8.92 -13.23
N LYS A 51 29.83 -8.90 -13.43
CA LYS A 51 28.88 -8.78 -12.34
C LYS A 51 28.65 -10.14 -11.67
N PRO A 52 28.91 -10.27 -10.37
CA PRO A 52 28.53 -11.46 -9.62
C PRO A 52 27.02 -11.51 -9.46
N VAL A 53 26.51 -12.72 -9.33
CA VAL A 53 25.15 -12.97 -8.87
C VAL A 53 25.19 -13.13 -7.35
N SER A 54 24.17 -12.60 -6.68
CA SER A 54 23.99 -12.74 -5.23
C SER A 54 23.23 -14.00 -4.89
N ASP A 55 23.40 -14.49 -3.67
CA ASP A 55 22.70 -15.69 -3.22
C ASP A 55 21.18 -15.47 -3.15
N PHE A 56 20.43 -16.57 -3.14
CA PHE A 56 18.98 -16.52 -3.17
C PHE A 56 18.37 -15.78 -1.97
N GLU A 57 18.95 -15.85 -0.76
CA GLU A 57 18.39 -15.16 0.40
C GLU A 57 18.60 -13.64 0.30
N THR A 58 19.75 -13.19 -0.21
CA THR A 58 19.98 -11.78 -0.55
C THR A 58 19.03 -11.32 -1.65
N PHE A 59 18.74 -12.16 -2.64
CA PHE A 59 17.71 -11.89 -3.64
C PHE A 59 16.31 -11.72 -3.03
N GLN A 60 15.95 -12.49 -1.99
CA GLN A 60 14.67 -12.29 -1.28
C GLN A 60 14.61 -10.94 -0.55
N VAL A 61 15.72 -10.44 0.01
CA VAL A 61 15.80 -9.08 0.58
C VAL A 61 15.56 -8.03 -0.50
N TYR A 62 16.24 -8.19 -1.64
CA TYR A 62 16.09 -7.34 -2.81
C TYR A 62 14.64 -7.30 -3.29
N LEU A 63 13.97 -8.45 -3.43
CA LEU A 63 12.58 -8.54 -3.88
C LEU A 63 11.64 -7.80 -2.94
N TRP A 64 11.78 -8.00 -1.63
CA TRP A 64 10.93 -7.33 -0.66
C TRP A 64 11.13 -5.81 -0.67
N PHE A 65 12.38 -5.34 -0.78
CA PHE A 65 12.67 -3.91 -0.93
C PHE A 65 12.08 -3.33 -2.23
N LEU A 66 12.22 -4.07 -3.34
CA LEU A 66 11.62 -3.73 -4.63
C LEU A 66 10.10 -3.59 -4.52
N GLU A 67 9.43 -4.51 -3.84
CA GLU A 67 7.98 -4.45 -3.63
C GLU A 67 7.57 -3.19 -2.84
N LEU A 68 8.26 -2.89 -1.74
CA LEU A 68 8.03 -1.66 -0.98
C LEU A 68 8.16 -0.41 -1.85
N LEU A 69 9.25 -0.34 -2.63
CA LEU A 69 9.53 0.80 -3.49
C LEU A 69 8.48 0.92 -4.61
N ARG A 70 7.99 -0.20 -5.18
CA ARG A 70 6.90 -0.21 -6.15
C ARG A 70 5.59 0.29 -5.56
N HIS A 71 5.25 -0.13 -4.34
CA HIS A 71 4.06 0.38 -3.65
C HIS A 71 4.16 1.89 -3.42
N TYR A 72 5.32 2.37 -2.97
CA TYR A 72 5.58 3.79 -2.81
C TYR A 72 5.42 4.56 -4.12
N LEU A 73 6.11 4.17 -5.19
CA LEU A 73 6.06 4.89 -6.47
C LEU A 73 4.70 4.79 -7.17
N ARG A 74 3.90 3.76 -6.91
CA ARG A 74 2.52 3.68 -7.42
C ARG A 74 1.62 4.72 -6.76
N LEU A 75 1.81 4.97 -5.47
CA LEU A 75 1.02 5.96 -4.73
C LEU A 75 1.55 7.39 -4.91
N GLN A 76 2.87 7.53 -4.98
CA GLN A 76 3.59 8.78 -5.19
C GLN A 76 4.36 8.67 -6.51
N PRO A 77 3.71 8.90 -7.67
CA PRO A 77 4.33 8.77 -8.99
C PRO A 77 5.24 9.97 -9.28
N ILE A 78 6.35 10.06 -8.54
CA ILE A 78 7.35 11.14 -8.60
C ILE A 78 8.61 10.70 -9.34
N GLY A 79 8.62 9.49 -9.90
CA GLY A 79 9.76 8.91 -10.58
C GLY A 79 9.47 7.53 -11.14
N LYS A 80 10.44 7.03 -11.92
CA LYS A 80 10.42 5.73 -12.58
C LYS A 80 11.40 4.78 -11.90
N LEU A 81 10.94 3.55 -11.72
CA LEU A 81 11.76 2.45 -11.26
C LEU A 81 12.50 1.84 -12.46
N VAL A 82 13.79 1.57 -12.28
CA VAL A 82 14.67 0.94 -13.26
C VAL A 82 15.22 -0.35 -12.67
N ALA A 83 15.15 -1.44 -13.42
CA ALA A 83 15.69 -2.74 -13.04
C ALA A 83 16.34 -3.41 -14.27
N LEU A 84 16.60 -4.72 -14.18
CA LEU A 84 17.17 -5.51 -15.27
C LEU A 84 18.53 -4.98 -15.75
N GLU A 85 19.32 -4.49 -14.80
CA GLU A 85 20.70 -4.07 -15.01
C GLU A 85 20.87 -2.98 -16.10
N MET A 86 19.91 -2.08 -16.28
CA MET A 86 20.08 -0.96 -17.20
C MET A 86 21.27 -0.09 -16.76
N GLY A 87 22.27 0.03 -17.62
CA GLY A 87 23.51 0.74 -17.34
C GLY A 87 23.46 2.22 -17.68
N PHE A 88 24.41 2.95 -17.09
CA PHE A 88 24.58 4.38 -17.30
C PHE A 88 26.06 4.77 -17.23
N ARG A 89 26.41 5.81 -17.98
CA ARG A 89 27.80 6.24 -18.18
C ARG A 89 28.21 7.31 -17.15
N LEU A 90 29.21 7.01 -16.34
CA LEU A 90 29.82 7.90 -15.37
C LEU A 90 31.10 8.54 -15.93
N SER A 91 31.14 9.87 -15.95
CA SER A 91 32.36 10.63 -16.29
C SER A 91 33.06 11.07 -15.01
N LEU A 92 34.11 10.37 -14.62
CA LEU A 92 34.86 10.61 -13.38
C LEU A 92 36.22 11.26 -13.69
N SER A 93 36.86 11.85 -12.67
CA SER A 93 38.22 12.39 -12.83
C SER A 93 39.27 11.30 -13.09
N SER A 94 38.98 10.06 -12.71
CA SER A 94 39.84 8.88 -12.93
C SER A 94 39.63 8.21 -14.28
N GLY A 95 38.61 8.61 -15.05
CA GLY A 95 38.25 7.98 -16.31
C GLY A 95 36.73 7.86 -16.49
N THR A 96 36.32 7.11 -17.50
CA THR A 96 34.91 6.78 -17.72
C THR A 96 34.62 5.40 -17.14
N VAL A 97 33.45 5.24 -16.52
CA VAL A 97 32.94 3.97 -16.01
C VAL A 97 31.49 3.81 -16.47
N ILE A 98 31.07 2.60 -16.82
CA ILE A 98 29.68 2.26 -17.12
C ILE A 98 29.26 1.23 -16.09
N ARG A 99 28.29 1.61 -15.25
CA ARG A 99 27.75 0.77 -14.17
C ARG A 99 26.34 0.35 -14.50
N LYS A 100 25.96 -0.84 -14.04
CA LYS A 100 24.65 -1.46 -14.23
C LYS A 100 24.09 -1.82 -12.85
N PRO A 101 23.51 -0.86 -12.09
CA PRO A 101 22.96 -1.16 -10.77
C PRO A 101 21.85 -2.20 -10.88
N ASP A 102 21.65 -3.00 -9.85
CA ASP A 102 20.60 -4.04 -9.84
C ASP A 102 19.21 -3.41 -9.85
N LEU A 103 19.07 -2.28 -9.16
CA LEU A 103 17.86 -1.47 -9.14
C LEU A 103 18.22 0.01 -9.03
N ALA A 104 17.43 0.86 -9.68
CA ALA A 104 17.60 2.30 -9.63
C ALA A 104 16.26 3.06 -9.69
N VAL A 105 16.31 4.35 -9.36
CA VAL A 105 15.18 5.28 -9.52
C VAL A 105 15.65 6.52 -10.28
N VAL A 106 14.81 6.98 -11.21
CA VAL A 106 14.92 8.29 -11.85
C VAL A 106 13.71 9.12 -11.44
N LEU A 107 13.91 10.21 -10.72
CA LEU A 107 12.84 11.13 -10.34
C LEU A 107 12.37 11.94 -11.55
N ASP A 108 11.12 12.34 -11.58
CA ASP A 108 10.57 13.20 -12.64
C ASP A 108 11.19 14.61 -12.64
N SER A 109 11.81 14.99 -11.52
CA SER A 109 12.60 16.22 -11.39
C SER A 109 14.05 16.07 -11.87
N ASN A 110 14.48 14.87 -12.28
CA ASN A 110 15.81 14.65 -12.85
C ASN A 110 15.94 15.44 -14.17
N PRO A 111 17.04 16.17 -14.40
CA PRO A 111 17.22 16.96 -15.61
C PRO A 111 17.27 16.14 -16.90
N VAL A 112 17.60 14.85 -16.81
CA VAL A 112 17.58 13.93 -17.94
C VAL A 112 16.42 12.96 -17.73
N PRO A 113 15.33 13.05 -18.49
CA PRO A 113 14.23 12.12 -18.34
C PRO A 113 14.63 10.73 -18.84
N LEU A 114 14.12 9.69 -18.18
CA LEU A 114 14.17 8.32 -18.70
C LEU A 114 13.04 8.12 -19.73
N ASP A 115 13.41 7.76 -20.96
CA ASP A 115 12.50 7.42 -22.05
C ASP A 115 12.12 5.93 -22.02
N LEU A 116 10.94 5.59 -22.55
CA LEU A 116 10.46 4.21 -22.59
C LEU A 116 11.22 3.33 -23.58
N SER A 117 11.90 3.94 -24.55
CA SER A 117 12.72 3.26 -25.55
C SER A 117 14.20 3.13 -25.15
N ASP A 118 14.59 3.68 -24.01
CA ASP A 118 15.97 3.62 -23.52
C ASP A 118 16.37 2.18 -23.19
N SER A 119 17.47 1.72 -23.78
CA SER A 119 18.16 0.47 -23.41
C SER A 119 19.35 0.70 -22.47
N SER A 120 19.77 1.95 -22.33
CA SER A 120 20.74 2.44 -21.35
C SER A 120 20.31 3.84 -20.93
N TYR A 121 20.61 4.22 -19.70
CA TYR A 121 20.22 5.53 -19.20
C TYR A 121 21.30 6.57 -19.48
N HIS A 122 20.89 7.69 -20.06
CA HIS A 122 21.78 8.79 -20.46
C HIS A 122 22.01 9.83 -19.37
N GLY A 123 21.27 9.74 -18.25
CA GLY A 123 21.41 10.61 -17.09
C GLY A 123 22.19 9.99 -15.94
N ILE A 124 22.04 10.59 -14.75
CA ILE A 124 22.53 10.04 -13.48
C ILE A 124 21.31 9.60 -12.66
N PHE A 125 21.30 8.36 -12.19
CA PHE A 125 20.22 7.86 -11.35
C PHE A 125 20.12 8.64 -10.04
N ASP A 126 18.91 8.81 -9.52
CA ASP A 126 18.66 9.47 -8.24
C ASP A 126 18.92 8.52 -7.05
N LEU A 127 18.58 7.25 -7.24
CA LEU A 127 18.89 6.15 -6.32
C LEU A 127 19.57 5.03 -7.11
N CYS A 128 20.69 4.53 -6.62
CA CYS A 128 21.25 3.24 -7.03
C CYS A 128 21.14 2.22 -5.89
N VAL A 129 20.83 0.97 -6.19
CA VAL A 129 20.73 -0.12 -5.23
C VAL A 129 21.46 -1.34 -5.78
N GLU A 130 22.27 -1.98 -4.94
CA GLU A 130 23.01 -3.20 -5.27
C GLU A 130 22.64 -4.30 -4.26
N ALA A 131 22.36 -5.50 -4.76
CA ALA A 131 22.24 -6.71 -3.97
C ALA A 131 23.63 -7.32 -3.84
N LEU A 132 24.21 -7.26 -2.65
CA LEU A 132 25.62 -7.60 -2.41
C LEU A 132 25.88 -9.10 -2.56
N SER A 133 26.89 -9.47 -3.35
CA SER A 133 27.44 -10.82 -3.34
C SER A 133 28.66 -10.90 -2.43
N THR A 134 28.65 -11.85 -1.48
CA THR A 134 29.76 -12.07 -0.53
C THR A 134 30.64 -13.26 -0.91
N GLU A 135 30.45 -13.86 -2.09
CA GLU A 135 31.20 -15.05 -2.52
C GLU A 135 32.71 -14.79 -2.60
N LYS A 136 33.11 -13.58 -2.99
CA LYS A 136 34.52 -13.16 -3.05
C LYS A 136 34.70 -11.83 -2.31
N PRO A 137 35.80 -11.65 -1.54
CA PRO A 137 36.10 -10.36 -0.91
C PRO A 137 36.18 -9.18 -1.90
N ALA A 138 36.58 -9.45 -3.14
CA ALA A 138 36.64 -8.45 -4.20
C ALA A 138 35.24 -7.89 -4.56
N TYR A 139 34.19 -8.72 -4.54
CA TYR A 139 32.82 -8.30 -4.82
C TYR A 139 32.29 -7.37 -3.72
N VAL A 140 32.56 -7.74 -2.46
CA VAL A 140 32.24 -6.89 -1.30
C VAL A 140 32.94 -5.54 -1.38
N HIS A 141 34.26 -5.55 -1.66
CA HIS A 141 35.03 -4.33 -1.80
C HIS A 141 34.52 -3.45 -2.95
N ARG A 142 34.14 -4.06 -4.08
CA ARG A 142 33.61 -3.33 -5.24
C ARG A 142 32.37 -2.52 -4.84
N ASP A 143 31.37 -3.14 -4.22
CA ASP A 143 30.09 -2.46 -3.99
C ASP A 143 30.12 -1.55 -2.74
N LEU A 144 30.86 -1.92 -1.69
CA LEU A 144 30.96 -1.11 -0.45
C LEU A 144 32.01 0.02 -0.52
N VAL A 145 32.98 -0.06 -1.44
CA VAL A 145 34.08 0.91 -1.54
C VAL A 145 34.13 1.57 -2.92
N VAL A 146 34.31 0.78 -3.98
CA VAL A 146 34.57 1.31 -5.34
C VAL A 146 33.34 2.01 -5.90
N LYS A 147 32.23 1.28 -6.11
CA LYS A 147 30.98 1.83 -6.64
C LYS A 147 30.43 2.95 -5.77
N LYS A 148 30.54 2.81 -4.44
CA LYS A 148 30.18 3.88 -3.49
C LYS A 148 30.90 5.19 -3.82
N ALA A 149 32.21 5.15 -4.02
CA ALA A 149 33.00 6.34 -4.34
C ALA A 149 32.67 6.89 -5.74
N GLU A 150 32.51 6.01 -6.73
CA GLU A 150 32.16 6.39 -8.11
C GLU A 150 30.78 7.04 -8.20
N TYR A 151 29.75 6.44 -7.60
CA TYR A 151 28.40 6.99 -7.55
C TYR A 151 28.37 8.35 -6.83
N ALA A 152 29.10 8.48 -5.71
CA ALA A 152 29.22 9.77 -5.01
C ALA A 152 29.87 10.84 -5.89
N ALA A 153 30.95 10.49 -6.59
CA ALA A 153 31.70 11.40 -7.45
C ALA A 153 30.91 11.79 -8.71
N ALA A 154 30.13 10.86 -9.27
CA ALA A 154 29.22 11.09 -10.39
C ALA A 154 27.98 11.91 -10.01
N GLY A 155 27.67 11.97 -8.72
CA GLY A 155 26.58 12.80 -8.20
C GLY A 155 25.27 12.07 -7.95
N VAL A 156 25.27 10.73 -7.90
CA VAL A 156 24.12 9.95 -7.45
C VAL A 156 23.72 10.43 -6.04
N PRO A 157 22.47 10.86 -5.81
CA PRO A 157 22.00 11.34 -4.52
C PRO A 157 21.98 10.29 -3.40
N GLU A 158 21.48 9.08 -3.68
CA GLU A 158 21.40 7.99 -2.69
C GLU A 158 21.91 6.66 -3.24
N TYR A 159 22.53 5.87 -2.36
CA TYR A 159 23.09 4.57 -2.70
C TYR A 159 22.88 3.55 -1.59
N TYR A 160 22.19 2.46 -1.91
CA TYR A 160 21.87 1.39 -0.95
C TYR A 160 22.54 0.08 -1.35
N VAL A 161 22.97 -0.67 -0.34
CA VAL A 161 23.54 -2.01 -0.48
C VAL A 161 22.71 -2.95 0.38
N LEU A 162 22.10 -3.94 -0.26
CA LEU A 162 21.20 -4.90 0.33
C LEU A 162 21.89 -6.26 0.50
N HIS A 163 21.61 -6.94 1.61
CA HIS A 163 22.16 -8.25 1.93
C HIS A 163 21.28 -8.94 2.98
N ARG A 164 21.28 -10.28 3.00
CA ARG A 164 20.55 -11.08 4.02
C ARG A 164 21.06 -10.91 5.46
N GLU A 165 22.30 -10.46 5.61
CA GLU A 165 22.93 -10.21 6.92
C GLU A 165 22.97 -8.72 7.24
N GLN A 166 22.48 -8.35 8.42
CA GLN A 166 22.39 -6.95 8.86
C GLN A 166 23.74 -6.22 8.81
N GLY A 167 24.85 -6.91 9.09
CA GLY A 167 26.20 -6.33 9.08
C GLY A 167 26.68 -5.85 7.70
N ASN A 168 26.04 -6.32 6.63
CA ASN A 168 26.39 -5.99 5.25
C ASN A 168 25.38 -5.04 4.58
N LEU A 169 24.33 -4.63 5.30
CA LEU A 169 23.42 -3.59 4.85
C LEU A 169 24.08 -2.22 4.97
N ALA A 170 23.98 -1.40 3.93
CA ALA A 170 24.48 -0.04 3.96
C ALA A 170 23.57 0.93 3.22
N PHE A 171 23.34 2.10 3.80
CA PHE A 171 22.46 3.13 3.24
C PHE A 171 23.18 4.47 3.28
N TYR A 172 23.37 5.07 2.11
CA TYR A 172 24.16 6.28 1.96
C TYR A 172 23.36 7.39 1.29
N GLY A 173 23.57 8.61 1.76
CA GLY A 173 23.03 9.83 1.16
C GLY A 173 24.14 10.84 0.92
N ARG A 174 24.07 11.53 -0.22
CA ARG A 174 24.99 12.57 -0.63
C ARG A 174 24.37 13.94 -0.39
N THR A 175 25.09 14.82 0.29
CA THR A 175 24.69 16.23 0.36
C THR A 175 24.94 16.90 -0.99
N ARG A 176 24.03 17.76 -1.43
CA ARG A 176 24.18 18.50 -2.69
C ARG A 176 25.54 19.23 -2.74
N GLY A 177 26.29 19.01 -3.81
CA GLY A 177 27.64 19.57 -4.01
C GLY A 177 28.78 18.77 -3.39
N SER A 178 28.51 17.81 -2.49
CA SER A 178 29.51 16.86 -1.99
C SER A 178 29.88 15.83 -3.05
N ARG A 179 31.14 15.39 -3.10
CA ARG A 179 31.59 14.23 -3.89
C ARG A 179 31.74 12.95 -3.06
N VAL A 180 31.33 12.99 -1.80
CA VAL A 180 31.41 11.86 -0.87
C VAL A 180 30.05 11.60 -0.24
N TYR A 181 29.79 10.32 0.02
CA TYR A 181 28.63 9.86 0.76
C TYR A 181 28.82 9.99 2.27
N SER A 182 27.70 10.18 2.96
CA SER A 182 27.56 9.95 4.41
C SER A 182 26.52 8.85 4.64
N PRO A 183 26.63 8.04 5.70
CA PRO A 183 25.54 7.14 6.09
C PRO A 183 24.23 7.92 6.28
N LEU A 184 23.11 7.35 5.84
CA LEU A 184 21.81 7.90 6.18
C LEU A 184 21.60 7.82 7.71
N PRO A 185 20.92 8.81 8.32
CA PRO A 185 20.58 8.74 9.74
C PRO A 185 19.71 7.51 9.97
N ILE A 186 20.06 6.76 11.01
CA ILE A 186 19.25 5.64 11.49
C ILE A 186 18.59 6.13 12.78
N GLU A 187 17.28 6.28 12.77
CA GLU A 187 16.52 6.56 13.99
C GLU A 187 16.51 5.29 14.84
N ASP A 188 17.06 5.40 16.04
CA ASP A 188 17.17 4.29 16.99
C ASP A 188 16.14 4.48 18.10
N SER A 189 15.02 3.77 17.99
CA SER A 189 14.03 3.59 19.06
C SER A 189 14.00 2.13 19.50
N GLY A 190 15.17 1.54 19.81
CA GLY A 190 15.30 0.16 20.25
C GLY A 190 15.41 -0.80 19.06
N ASP A 191 14.54 -1.82 18.99
CA ASP A 191 14.54 -2.80 17.89
C ASP A 191 14.09 -2.22 16.53
N GLU A 192 13.67 -0.95 16.51
CA GLU A 192 13.09 -0.26 15.35
C GLU A 192 14.08 0.66 14.63
N ARG A 193 15.25 0.13 14.25
CA ARG A 193 16.23 0.88 13.47
C ARG A 193 15.66 1.26 12.09
N LEU A 194 15.26 2.52 11.94
CA LEU A 194 14.54 3.04 10.77
C LEU A 194 15.48 3.79 9.82
N VAL A 195 15.37 3.50 8.52
CA VAL A 195 15.99 4.27 7.44
C VAL A 195 14.91 5.09 6.75
N ARG A 196 15.18 6.38 6.51
CA ARG A 196 14.32 7.29 5.75
C ARG A 196 15.08 7.80 4.52
N SER A 197 14.49 7.67 3.34
CA SER A 197 15.07 8.30 2.15
C SER A 197 14.94 9.82 2.23
N ARG A 198 15.97 10.54 1.78
CA ARG A 198 15.99 12.00 1.63
C ARG A 198 15.45 12.44 0.28
N ILE A 199 15.45 11.56 -0.72
CA ILE A 199 15.01 11.88 -2.09
C ILE A 199 13.63 11.31 -2.44
N LEU A 200 13.12 10.37 -1.65
CA LEU A 200 11.77 9.84 -1.75
C LEU A 200 10.98 10.24 -0.48
N PRO A 201 10.29 11.40 -0.49
CA PRO A 201 9.62 11.92 0.71
C PRO A 201 8.61 10.93 1.30
N GLY A 202 8.80 10.58 2.57
CA GLY A 202 7.95 9.62 3.28
C GLY A 202 8.27 8.15 3.01
N PHE A 203 9.20 7.82 2.11
CA PHE A 203 9.68 6.46 1.94
C PHE A 203 10.65 6.09 3.08
N GLN A 204 10.32 5.03 3.79
CA GLN A 204 11.03 4.60 4.99
C GLN A 204 10.82 3.12 5.25
N PHE A 205 11.75 2.48 5.95
CA PHE A 205 11.67 1.05 6.28
C PHE A 205 12.55 0.72 7.48
N ARG A 206 12.17 -0.32 8.24
CA ARG A 206 13.01 -0.83 9.33
C ARG A 206 14.06 -1.78 8.76
N ILE A 207 15.29 -1.64 9.24
CA ILE A 207 16.40 -2.54 8.87
C ILE A 207 16.07 -4.00 9.21
N GLY A 208 15.43 -4.23 10.37
CA GLY A 208 15.00 -5.58 10.75
C GLY A 208 13.95 -6.18 9.82
N ASP A 209 13.11 -5.36 9.21
CA ASP A 209 12.06 -5.85 8.30
C ASP A 209 12.62 -6.22 6.92
N LEU A 210 13.73 -5.62 6.48
CA LEU A 210 14.45 -6.11 5.29
C LEU A 210 14.90 -7.58 5.45
N ILE A 211 15.29 -7.97 6.67
CA ILE A 211 15.75 -9.33 6.97
C ILE A 211 14.56 -10.26 7.26
N ARG A 212 13.57 -9.80 8.03
CA ARG A 212 12.38 -10.60 8.36
C ARG A 212 11.42 -10.77 7.17
N ARG A 213 11.40 -9.79 6.26
CA ARG A 213 10.52 -9.71 5.09
C ARG A 213 9.07 -10.02 5.44
N PRO A 214 8.45 -9.27 6.37
CA PRO A 214 7.07 -9.51 6.74
C PRO A 214 6.16 -9.34 5.53
N ASP A 215 5.06 -10.09 5.52
CA ASP A 215 4.04 -9.96 4.49
C ASP A 215 3.47 -8.52 4.45
N LEU A 216 3.28 -7.99 3.23
CA LEU A 216 2.85 -6.60 3.04
C LEU A 216 1.43 -6.33 3.58
N ASP A 217 0.54 -7.32 3.54
CA ASP A 217 -0.79 -7.21 4.12
C ASP A 217 -0.74 -7.13 5.65
N ALA A 218 0.28 -7.75 6.26
CA ALA A 218 0.49 -7.67 7.71
C ALA A 218 1.00 -6.29 8.15
N ILE A 219 1.82 -5.62 7.34
CA ILE A 219 2.42 -4.32 7.69
C ILE A 219 1.69 -3.09 7.14
N ARG A 220 0.66 -3.24 6.30
CA ARG A 220 -0.11 -2.10 5.74
C ARG A 220 -0.75 -1.17 6.77
N ARG A 221 -0.91 -1.60 8.02
CA ARG A 221 -1.44 -0.79 9.14
C ARG A 221 -0.35 -0.29 10.08
N ASP A 222 0.91 -0.70 9.86
CA ASP A 222 2.04 -0.24 10.64
C ASP A 222 2.33 1.25 10.32
N PRO A 223 2.52 2.13 11.32
CA PRO A 223 2.81 3.54 11.09
C PRO A 223 4.03 3.82 10.18
N VAL A 224 4.99 2.90 10.12
CA VAL A 224 6.15 3.02 9.23
C VAL A 224 5.75 2.90 7.76
N TYR A 225 4.81 2.01 7.44
CA TYR A 225 4.51 1.61 6.06
C TYR A 225 3.14 2.05 5.56
N SER A 226 2.18 2.27 6.46
CA SER A 226 0.77 2.56 6.16
C SER A 226 0.55 3.77 5.26
N GLY A 227 1.51 4.69 5.20
CA GLY A 227 1.47 5.83 4.29
C GLY A 227 1.63 5.44 2.81
N PHE A 228 2.14 4.25 2.49
CA PHE A 228 2.40 3.82 1.11
C PHE A 228 2.18 2.34 0.79
N VAL A 229 2.08 1.47 1.79
CA VAL A 229 1.75 0.05 1.59
C VAL A 229 0.24 -0.13 1.63
N LEU A 230 -0.36 -0.34 0.46
CA LEU A 230 -1.76 -0.74 0.28
C LEU A 230 -2.80 0.14 1.03
N PRO A 231 -2.66 1.48 1.07
CA PRO A 231 -3.56 2.32 1.86
C PRO A 231 -5.01 2.24 1.38
N GLU A 232 -5.25 2.09 0.07
CA GLU A 232 -6.57 1.92 -0.50
C GLU A 232 -7.33 0.70 0.04
N TRP A 233 -6.65 -0.41 0.35
CA TRP A 233 -7.31 -1.57 0.97
C TRP A 233 -7.70 -1.28 2.41
N THR A 234 -6.83 -0.61 3.17
CA THR A 234 -7.15 -0.22 4.55
C THR A 234 -8.35 0.73 4.58
N LEU A 235 -8.43 1.68 3.67
CA LEU A 235 -9.59 2.59 3.54
C LEU A 235 -10.85 1.84 3.11
N ALA A 236 -10.76 0.92 2.15
CA ALA A 236 -11.90 0.14 1.68
C ALA A 236 -12.50 -0.74 2.78
N GLU A 237 -11.66 -1.39 3.60
CA GLU A 237 -12.12 -2.17 4.74
C GLU A 237 -12.82 -1.31 5.80
N GLN A 238 -12.27 -0.12 6.10
CA GLN A 238 -12.88 0.82 7.04
C GLN A 238 -14.24 1.29 6.53
N ALA A 239 -14.35 1.64 5.25
CA ALA A 239 -15.61 2.02 4.61
C ALA A 239 -16.64 0.87 4.66
N GLN A 240 -16.21 -0.36 4.40
CA GLN A 240 -17.09 -1.53 4.47
C GLN A 240 -17.57 -1.80 5.91
N ALA A 241 -16.69 -1.67 6.90
CA ALA A 241 -17.05 -1.82 8.30
C ALA A 241 -18.05 -0.74 8.76
N GLN A 242 -17.83 0.53 8.36
CA GLN A 242 -18.74 1.63 8.64
C GLN A 242 -20.10 1.44 7.96
N ALA A 243 -20.13 0.99 6.70
CA ALA A 243 -21.36 0.71 5.98
C ALA A 243 -22.18 -0.40 6.67
N LYS A 244 -21.52 -1.48 7.13
CA LYS A 244 -22.18 -2.55 7.90
C LYS A 244 -22.74 -2.05 9.22
N GLN A 245 -21.99 -1.21 9.94
CA GLN A 245 -22.47 -0.61 11.19
C GLN A 245 -23.67 0.32 10.97
N ALA A 246 -23.61 1.16 9.93
CA ALA A 246 -24.72 2.04 9.57
C ALA A 246 -25.98 1.26 9.18
N GLN A 247 -25.82 0.16 8.42
CA GLN A 247 -26.93 -0.72 8.06
C GLN A 247 -27.56 -1.35 9.31
N ALA A 248 -26.75 -1.92 10.21
CA ALA A 248 -27.25 -2.52 11.44
C ALA A 248 -27.99 -1.50 12.34
N GLN A 249 -27.47 -0.27 12.43
CA GLN A 249 -28.14 0.82 13.14
C GLN A 249 -29.46 1.22 12.48
N ALA A 250 -29.52 1.28 11.15
CA ALA A 250 -30.74 1.60 10.42
C ALA A 250 -31.81 0.50 10.62
N GLU A 251 -31.42 -0.77 10.55
CA GLU A 251 -32.32 -1.92 10.82
C GLU A 251 -32.85 -1.88 12.26
N GLN A 252 -31.99 -1.57 13.24
CA GLN A 252 -32.40 -1.44 14.63
C GLN A 252 -33.36 -0.25 14.83
N ALA A 253 -33.10 0.89 14.20
CA ALA A 253 -33.97 2.06 14.26
C ALA A 253 -35.34 1.79 13.60
N GLN A 254 -35.37 1.06 12.48
CA GLN A 254 -36.61 0.64 11.82
C GLN A 254 -37.42 -0.29 12.73
N ALA A 255 -36.78 -1.30 13.34
CA ALA A 255 -37.44 -2.21 14.27
C ALA A 255 -38.01 -1.47 15.49
N GLN A 256 -37.28 -0.50 16.05
CA GLN A 256 -37.76 0.33 17.15
C GLN A 256 -38.93 1.23 16.74
N ALA A 257 -38.87 1.84 15.55
CA ALA A 257 -39.95 2.66 15.02
C ALA A 257 -41.21 1.83 14.77
N GLU A 258 -41.07 0.60 14.26
CA GLU A 258 -42.19 -0.32 14.06
C GLU A 258 -42.81 -0.76 15.39
N GLN A 259 -42.00 -1.13 16.38
CA GLN A 259 -42.49 -1.43 17.73
C GLN A 259 -43.23 -0.25 18.35
N ALA A 260 -42.68 0.96 18.21
CA ALA A 260 -43.34 2.17 18.69
C ALA A 260 -44.68 2.42 17.97
N ARG A 261 -44.75 2.18 16.65
CA ARG A 261 -45.99 2.29 15.86
C ARG A 261 -47.04 1.28 16.34
N LEU A 262 -46.67 0.02 16.50
CA LEU A 262 -47.58 -1.03 16.98
C LEU A 262 -48.10 -0.72 18.39
N LYS A 263 -47.23 -0.21 19.26
CA LYS A 263 -47.63 0.22 20.61
C LYS A 263 -48.61 1.39 20.56
N ALA A 264 -48.33 2.42 19.77
CA ALA A 264 -49.21 3.57 19.61
C ALA A 264 -50.56 3.20 18.97
N GLU A 265 -50.58 2.26 18.02
CA GLU A 265 -51.81 1.72 17.44
C GLU A 265 -52.63 0.95 18.48
N HIS A 266 -52.00 0.09 19.28
CA HIS A 266 -52.67 -0.60 20.37
C HIS A 266 -53.26 0.36 21.42
N GLU A 267 -52.49 1.39 21.82
CA GLU A 267 -52.95 2.42 22.75
C GLU A 267 -54.14 3.22 22.17
N ARG A 268 -54.11 3.54 20.87
CA ARG A 268 -55.23 4.22 20.19
C ARG A 268 -56.49 3.35 20.15
N ASP A 269 -56.34 2.07 19.85
CA ASP A 269 -57.46 1.14 19.78
C ASP A 269 -58.08 0.91 21.17
N GLN A 270 -57.26 0.80 22.22
CA GLN A 270 -57.73 0.77 23.61
C GLN A 270 -58.49 2.06 23.98
N ALA A 271 -57.94 3.23 23.68
CA ALA A 271 -58.61 4.51 23.95
C ALA A 271 -59.94 4.64 23.18
N SER A 272 -60.03 4.12 21.95
CA SER A 272 -61.28 4.08 21.19
C SER A 272 -62.33 3.18 21.85
N GLN A 273 -61.92 1.99 22.32
CA GLN A 273 -62.82 1.06 23.02
C GLN A 273 -63.34 1.68 24.33
N GLU A 274 -62.46 2.29 25.12
CA GLU A 274 -62.86 2.99 26.35
C GLU A 274 -63.84 4.14 26.07
N ARG A 275 -63.62 4.89 24.97
CA ARG A 275 -64.54 5.97 24.56
C ARG A 275 -65.90 5.44 24.15
N ASP A 276 -65.93 4.35 23.39
CA ASP A 276 -67.18 3.72 22.94
C ASP A 276 -67.96 3.13 24.13
N GLU A 277 -67.27 2.50 25.08
CA GLU A 277 -67.88 2.02 26.34
C GLU A 277 -68.44 3.17 27.18
N ALA A 278 -67.68 4.27 27.32
CA ALA A 278 -68.14 5.45 28.03
C ALA A 278 -69.38 6.09 27.35
N SER A 279 -69.40 6.13 26.02
CA SER A 279 -70.56 6.61 25.24
C SER A 279 -71.78 5.74 25.49
N ARG A 280 -71.65 4.40 25.42
CA ARG A 280 -72.76 3.48 25.70
C ARG A 280 -73.32 3.65 27.11
N LYS A 281 -72.45 3.75 28.12
CA LYS A 281 -72.87 4.01 29.51
C LYS A 281 -73.60 5.35 29.65
N CYS A 282 -73.15 6.38 28.93
CA CYS A 282 -73.83 7.69 28.93
C CYS A 282 -75.21 7.61 28.27
N ASP A 283 -75.33 6.94 27.12
CA ASP A 283 -76.59 6.73 26.42
C ASP A 283 -77.59 5.92 27.27
N GLU A 284 -77.12 4.86 27.93
CA GLU A 284 -77.92 4.07 28.88
C GLU A 284 -78.41 4.91 30.06
N ALA A 285 -77.53 5.70 30.68
CA ALA A 285 -77.90 6.60 31.78
C ALA A 285 -78.91 7.68 31.33
N LEU A 286 -78.77 8.21 30.11
CA LEU A 286 -79.69 9.19 29.55
C LEU A 286 -81.07 8.56 29.27
N ALA A 287 -81.09 7.31 28.79
CA ALA A 287 -82.32 6.56 28.56
C ALA A 287 -83.02 6.21 29.88
N GLU A 288 -82.27 5.83 30.92
CA GLU A 288 -82.77 5.62 32.28
C GLU A 288 -83.39 6.91 32.85
N ALA A 289 -82.67 8.03 32.79
CA ALA A 289 -83.17 9.32 33.25
C ALA A 289 -84.45 9.76 32.50
N ARG A 290 -84.54 9.49 31.18
CA ARG A 290 -85.77 9.69 30.41
C ARG A 290 -86.91 8.82 30.90
N ARG A 291 -86.67 7.52 31.15
CA ARG A 291 -87.69 6.60 31.69
C ARG A 291 -88.20 7.08 33.05
N GLU A 292 -87.30 7.47 33.95
CA GLU A 292 -87.66 8.03 35.26
C GLU A 292 -88.46 9.33 35.15
N ALA A 293 -88.04 10.26 34.28
CA ALA A 293 -88.75 11.52 34.06
C ALA A 293 -90.16 11.29 33.49
N THR A 294 -90.30 10.34 32.56
CA THR A 294 -91.61 9.97 31.99
C THR A 294 -92.51 9.33 33.04
N ALA A 295 -91.96 8.45 33.88
CA ALA A 295 -92.69 7.84 35.01
C ALA A 295 -93.12 8.89 36.03
N ARG A 296 -92.25 9.86 36.38
CA ARG A 296 -92.59 10.99 37.25
C ARG A 296 -93.71 11.85 36.67
N ALA A 297 -93.63 12.20 35.38
CA ALA A 297 -94.64 12.99 34.71
C ALA A 297 -96.01 12.26 34.66
N ALA A 298 -96.01 10.94 34.44
CA ALA A 298 -97.21 10.12 34.50
C ALA A 298 -97.83 10.12 35.92
N LEU A 299 -97.01 9.98 36.96
CA LEU A 299 -97.44 10.01 38.35
C LEU A 299 -98.01 11.40 38.75
N GLU A 300 -97.37 12.48 38.28
CA GLU A 300 -97.87 13.85 38.49
C GLU A 300 -99.19 14.11 37.75
N ALA A 301 -99.34 13.61 36.52
CA ALA A 301 -100.60 13.69 35.77
C ALA A 301 -101.72 12.91 36.45
N GLU A 302 -101.42 11.73 36.99
CA GLU A 302 -102.37 10.90 37.75
C GLU A 302 -102.80 11.60 39.06
N LEU A 303 -101.86 12.18 39.81
CA LEU A 303 -102.13 13.02 40.99
C LEU A 303 -102.94 14.28 40.66
N ALA A 304 -102.68 14.92 39.52
CA ALA A 304 -103.46 16.07 39.04
C ALA A 304 -104.90 15.68 38.67
N SER A 305 -105.09 14.49 38.08
CA SER A 305 -106.43 13.95 37.78
C SER A 305 -107.22 13.63 39.06
N LEU A 306 -106.55 13.12 40.10
CA LEU A 306 -107.15 12.84 41.40
C LEU A 306 -107.54 14.13 42.15
N ARG A 307 -106.77 15.21 41.99
CA ARG A 307 -107.11 16.54 42.52
C ARG A 307 -108.32 17.17 41.80
N ASN A 308 -108.45 16.99 40.49
CA ASN A 308 -109.61 17.47 39.73
C ASN A 308 -110.89 16.63 39.93
N SER A 309 -110.75 15.38 40.38
CA SER A 309 -111.88 14.49 40.73
C SER A 309 -112.46 14.76 42.13
N SER A 310 -111.88 15.71 42.89
CA SER A 310 -112.24 16.01 44.28
C SER A 310 -112.77 17.44 44.49
N SER A 311 -113.24 18.11 43.43
CA SER A 311 -113.98 19.38 43.47
C SER A 311 -115.32 19.22 42.77
#